data_AF-I1C0V9-F1
#
_entry.id   AF-I1C0V9-F1
#
_cell.length_a   1.000
_cell.length_b   1.000
_cell.length_c   1.000
_cell.angle_alpha   90.00
_cell.angle_beta   90.00
_cell.angle_gamma   90.00
#
_symmetry.space_group_name_H-M   'P 1'
#
loop_
_entity.id
_entity.type
_entity.pdbx_description
1 polymer ?
#
loop_
_entity_poly.entity_id
_entity_poly.type
_entity_poly.pdbx_seq_one_letter_code
_entity_poly.pdbx_strand_id
1 'polypeptide(L)'
;MSVGYDHIDVEAVKSRNILIGYTPDVLTDATADLTILLTLGAARRIKEAIQAAENGLWREWRPTWLCGSQFTNKTVGIVGLGRIGEAVAYRMKAFGISRIIYSGRKRKPEAEDKLNAELVSFDMLLAESDYVIVFVNSARGGIIDQDGLVKALEENLIGSAGLDVTDPEPLSPTHKLYSFPNCLILPHIGSATLETRERMASMSLDNVLAALNNQPLPFSINDKYRIIRQNDVVIDCGAAPGGWTQVAAEKVSEKGLVIGVDLLPVDPIPNALLIQGNFLKASTQRAIYEKIDKRKANLVCSDMAPSFTGNHLADHARSMELCESALAFAEKVLKPGGTFVAKFLMGGTEVEFRRKLQTLFTKVKTEKPDASRKQSTEGFFVALGYKVSKEKHM
;
A
#
# COMPACT_ATOMS: atom_id res chain seq x y z
N MET A 1 1.51 16.91 -2.48
CA MET A 1 1.00 15.90 -1.52
C MET A 1 0.19 14.88 -2.31
N SER A 2 0.65 13.64 -2.45
CA SER A 2 0.00 12.62 -3.26
C SER A 2 0.40 11.20 -2.83
N VAL A 3 -0.34 10.19 -3.30
CA VAL A 3 0.04 8.77 -3.17
C VAL A 3 1.11 8.38 -4.19
N GLY A 4 0.96 8.85 -5.43
CA GLY A 4 1.91 8.58 -6.52
C GLY A 4 3.04 9.60 -6.48
N TYR A 5 4.28 9.13 -6.53
CA TYR A 5 5.50 9.93 -6.51
C TYR A 5 6.30 9.80 -7.82
N ASP A 6 5.68 9.31 -8.90
CA ASP A 6 6.34 9.08 -10.19
C ASP A 6 6.83 10.37 -10.88
N HIS A 7 6.34 11.54 -10.44
CA HIS A 7 6.79 12.87 -10.86
C HIS A 7 8.10 13.30 -10.18
N ILE A 8 8.59 12.51 -9.23
CA ILE A 8 9.84 12.73 -8.51
C ILE A 8 10.89 11.81 -9.11
N ASP A 9 12.05 12.38 -9.46
CA ASP A 9 13.24 11.57 -9.77
C ASP A 9 13.79 10.97 -8.47
N VAL A 10 13.31 9.76 -8.17
CA VAL A 10 13.64 9.03 -6.95
C VAL A 10 15.14 8.76 -6.84
N GLU A 11 15.83 8.52 -7.94
CA GLU A 11 17.26 8.21 -7.94
C GLU A 11 18.08 9.48 -7.66
N ALA A 12 17.72 10.61 -8.28
CA ALA A 12 18.35 11.89 -8.00
C ALA A 12 18.13 12.34 -6.55
N VAL A 13 16.94 12.11 -5.99
CA VAL A 13 16.61 12.45 -4.60
C VAL A 13 17.39 11.58 -3.61
N LYS A 14 17.46 10.27 -3.84
CA LYS A 14 18.26 9.35 -3.03
C LYS A 14 19.75 9.66 -3.07
N SER A 15 20.30 10.00 -4.24
CA SER A 15 21.72 10.35 -4.39
C SER A 15 22.15 11.55 -3.54
N ARG A 16 21.17 12.39 -3.14
CA ARG A 16 21.37 13.59 -2.32
C ARG A 16 20.93 13.40 -0.87
N ASN A 17 20.58 12.17 -0.48
CA ASN A 17 20.06 11.84 0.85
C ASN A 17 18.84 12.68 1.27
N ILE A 18 17.98 13.02 0.30
CA ILE A 18 16.75 13.76 0.55
C ILE A 18 15.62 12.74 0.79
N LEU A 19 14.89 12.90 1.89
CA LEU A 19 13.77 12.02 2.24
C LEU A 19 12.53 12.32 1.39
N ILE A 20 11.76 11.27 1.02
CA ILE A 20 10.50 11.41 0.27
C ILE A 20 9.33 11.00 1.17
N GLY A 21 8.52 11.99 1.55
CA GLY A 21 7.21 11.76 2.17
C GLY A 21 6.10 11.65 1.10
N TYR A 22 5.07 10.83 1.38
CA TYR A 22 3.87 10.70 0.55
C TYR A 22 2.66 10.39 1.44
N THR A 23 1.45 10.41 0.87
CA THR A 23 0.19 10.34 1.65
C THR A 23 -0.62 9.08 1.31
N PRO A 24 -0.16 7.87 1.70
CA PRO A 24 -0.87 6.61 1.44
C PRO A 24 -2.26 6.57 2.08
N ASP A 25 -3.12 5.72 1.51
CA ASP A 25 -4.44 5.30 2.02
C ASP A 25 -5.53 6.38 2.16
N VAL A 26 -5.22 7.59 2.60
CA VAL A 26 -6.19 8.63 3.00
C VAL A 26 -7.09 9.14 1.88
N LEU A 27 -6.69 8.95 0.63
CA LEU A 27 -7.42 9.39 -0.56
C LEU A 27 -8.20 8.29 -1.27
N THR A 28 -8.16 7.06 -0.75
CA THR A 28 -8.79 5.89 -1.40
C THR A 28 -10.28 6.09 -1.57
N ASP A 29 -10.98 6.50 -0.51
CA ASP A 29 -12.43 6.65 -0.53
C ASP A 29 -12.88 7.79 -1.45
N ALA A 30 -12.26 8.97 -1.34
CA ALA A 30 -12.55 10.11 -2.21
C ALA A 30 -12.38 9.76 -3.70
N THR A 31 -11.28 9.07 -4.04
CA THR A 31 -11.00 8.69 -5.43
C THR A 31 -11.97 7.64 -5.92
N ALA A 32 -12.35 6.68 -5.05
CA ALA A 32 -13.34 5.68 -5.38
C ALA A 32 -14.72 6.31 -5.62
N ASP A 33 -15.15 7.24 -4.76
CA ASP A 33 -16.43 7.94 -4.90
C ASP A 33 -16.49 8.74 -6.21
N LEU A 34 -15.42 9.48 -6.54
CA LEU A 34 -15.35 10.19 -7.81
C LEU A 34 -15.37 9.25 -9.02
N THR A 35 -14.73 8.10 -8.92
CA THR A 35 -14.74 7.12 -10.03
C THR A 35 -16.15 6.56 -10.26
N ILE A 36 -16.90 6.28 -9.19
CA ILE A 36 -18.31 5.90 -9.30
C ILE A 36 -19.11 7.02 -9.99
N LEU A 37 -18.90 8.28 -9.58
CA LEU A 37 -19.55 9.44 -10.20
C LEU A 37 -19.23 9.53 -11.69
N LEU A 38 -17.96 9.44 -12.08
CA LEU A 38 -17.54 9.49 -13.48
C LEU A 38 -18.16 8.37 -14.30
N THR A 39 -18.13 7.14 -13.78
CA THR A 39 -18.69 5.97 -14.46
C THR A 39 -20.19 6.12 -14.66
N LEU A 40 -20.91 6.55 -13.61
CA LEU A 40 -22.36 6.73 -13.67
C LEU A 40 -22.75 7.93 -14.53
N GLY A 41 -22.02 9.03 -14.42
CA GLY A 41 -22.21 10.24 -15.21
C GLY A 41 -22.02 9.98 -16.70
N ALA A 42 -20.99 9.20 -17.07
CA ALA A 42 -20.77 8.73 -18.44
C ALA A 42 -21.90 7.82 -18.90
N ALA A 43 -22.25 6.79 -18.12
CA ALA A 43 -23.33 5.85 -18.43
C ALA A 43 -24.69 6.55 -18.60
N ARG A 44 -24.95 7.63 -17.86
CA ARG A 44 -26.20 8.39 -17.86
C ARG A 44 -26.16 9.68 -18.67
N ARG A 45 -25.11 9.90 -19.47
CA ARG A 45 -24.99 11.04 -20.40
C ARG A 45 -25.16 12.39 -19.72
N ILE A 46 -24.64 12.54 -18.50
CA ILE A 46 -24.93 13.71 -17.64
C ILE A 46 -24.41 15.02 -18.25
N LYS A 47 -23.25 15.01 -18.92
CA LYS A 47 -22.69 16.20 -19.59
C LYS A 47 -23.65 16.70 -20.67
N GLU A 48 -24.17 15.79 -21.49
CA GLU A 48 -25.15 16.11 -22.53
C GLU A 48 -26.44 16.67 -21.94
N ALA A 49 -26.92 16.07 -20.84
CA ALA A 49 -28.12 16.51 -20.16
C ALA A 49 -27.97 17.92 -19.56
N ILE A 50 -26.83 18.20 -18.92
CA ILE A 50 -26.51 19.54 -18.38
C ILE A 50 -26.46 20.56 -19.54
N GLN A 51 -25.70 20.26 -20.59
CA GLN A 51 -25.58 21.16 -21.74
C GLN A 51 -26.92 21.39 -22.44
N ALA A 52 -27.78 20.37 -22.53
CA ALA A 52 -29.11 20.51 -23.12
C ALA A 52 -30.00 21.44 -22.29
N ALA A 53 -29.92 21.38 -20.96
CA ALA A 53 -30.64 22.29 -20.08
C ALA A 53 -30.11 23.72 -20.18
N GLU A 54 -28.78 23.90 -20.09
CA GLU A 54 -28.12 25.21 -20.16
C GLU A 54 -28.36 25.93 -21.48
N ASN A 55 -28.39 25.20 -22.59
CA ASN A 55 -28.55 25.76 -23.93
C ASN A 55 -30.03 25.84 -24.40
N GLY A 56 -31.00 25.60 -23.52
CA GLY A 56 -32.43 25.69 -23.85
C GLY A 56 -32.93 24.63 -24.84
N LEU A 57 -32.23 23.49 -24.94
CA LEU A 57 -32.66 22.35 -25.77
C LEU A 57 -33.74 21.50 -25.08
N TRP A 58 -33.92 21.68 -23.77
CA TRP A 58 -34.98 21.03 -23.00
C TRP A 58 -36.36 21.62 -23.31
N ARG A 59 -37.21 20.82 -23.96
CA ARG A 59 -38.62 21.14 -24.26
C ARG A 59 -39.54 20.25 -23.44
N GLU A 60 -40.38 19.42 -24.07
CA GLU A 60 -41.19 18.42 -23.38
C GLU A 60 -40.40 17.14 -23.08
N TRP A 61 -40.93 16.33 -22.15
CA TRP A 61 -40.41 14.99 -21.90
C TRP A 61 -40.59 14.09 -23.12
N ARG A 62 -39.54 13.34 -23.47
CA ARG A 62 -39.50 12.46 -24.64
C ARG A 62 -39.02 11.06 -24.23
N PRO A 63 -39.72 9.97 -24.57
CA PRO A 63 -39.45 8.63 -24.05
C PRO A 63 -38.02 8.12 -24.22
N THR A 64 -37.32 8.49 -25.29
CA THR A 64 -35.99 7.97 -25.65
C THR A 64 -34.88 9.01 -25.58
N TRP A 65 -35.23 10.28 -25.30
CA TRP A 65 -34.25 11.35 -25.35
C TRP A 65 -33.28 11.24 -24.17
N LEU A 66 -31.98 11.24 -24.48
CA LEU A 66 -30.88 11.09 -23.52
C LEU A 66 -30.95 9.80 -22.67
N CYS A 67 -31.59 8.74 -23.17
CA CYS A 67 -31.49 7.43 -22.54
C CYS A 67 -30.02 6.99 -22.47
N GLY A 68 -29.60 6.57 -21.28
CA GLY A 68 -28.30 5.99 -21.01
C GLY A 68 -28.43 4.55 -20.50
N SER A 69 -27.36 4.04 -19.90
CA SER A 69 -27.29 2.68 -19.35
C SER A 69 -27.35 2.71 -17.82
N GLN A 70 -27.99 1.70 -17.24
CA GLN A 70 -28.00 1.46 -15.79
C GLN A 70 -26.89 0.47 -15.39
N PHE A 71 -26.55 0.42 -14.10
CA PHE A 71 -25.55 -0.53 -13.58
C PHE A 71 -26.11 -1.92 -13.28
N THR A 72 -27.40 -2.03 -12.99
CA THR A 72 -28.00 -3.31 -12.61
C THR A 72 -27.82 -4.37 -13.69
N ASN A 73 -27.36 -5.55 -13.27
CA ASN A 73 -27.07 -6.72 -14.12
C ASN A 73 -25.94 -6.52 -15.14
N LYS A 74 -25.09 -5.51 -14.97
CA LYS A 74 -23.93 -5.27 -15.83
C LYS A 74 -22.64 -5.89 -15.30
N THR A 75 -21.69 -6.10 -16.19
CA THR A 75 -20.31 -6.51 -15.89
C THR A 75 -19.40 -5.28 -15.81
N VAL A 76 -18.63 -5.16 -14.74
CA VAL A 76 -17.55 -4.17 -14.64
C VAL A 76 -16.19 -4.83 -14.74
N GLY A 77 -15.35 -4.32 -15.63
CA GLY A 77 -13.95 -4.68 -15.80
C GLY A 77 -13.03 -3.69 -15.12
N ILE A 78 -12.16 -4.15 -14.22
CA ILE A 78 -11.20 -3.32 -13.51
C ILE A 78 -9.76 -3.65 -13.93
N VAL A 79 -9.09 -2.70 -14.57
CA VAL A 79 -7.67 -2.83 -14.94
C VAL A 79 -6.83 -2.34 -13.77
N GLY A 80 -6.23 -3.27 -13.01
CA GLY A 80 -5.47 -2.97 -11.81
C GLY A 80 -6.32 -2.92 -10.55
N LEU A 81 -6.60 -4.09 -9.97
CA LEU A 81 -7.40 -4.22 -8.75
C LEU A 81 -6.59 -3.85 -7.48
N GLY A 82 -6.01 -2.64 -7.40
CA GLY A 82 -5.31 -2.13 -6.22
C GLY A 82 -6.26 -1.64 -5.10
N ARG A 83 -5.77 -0.86 -4.14
CA ARG A 83 -6.59 -0.32 -3.02
C ARG A 83 -7.85 0.42 -3.52
N ILE A 84 -7.69 1.34 -4.46
CA ILE A 84 -8.79 2.10 -5.06
C ILE A 84 -9.69 1.18 -5.89
N GLY A 85 -9.11 0.29 -6.71
CA GLY A 85 -9.88 -0.67 -7.50
C GLY A 85 -10.76 -1.58 -6.65
N GLU A 86 -10.26 -2.08 -5.53
CA GLU A 86 -11.03 -2.87 -4.56
C GLU A 86 -12.14 -2.02 -3.90
N ALA A 87 -11.85 -0.77 -3.55
CA ALA A 87 -12.83 0.16 -2.96
C ALA A 87 -13.97 0.52 -3.94
N VAL A 88 -13.66 0.64 -5.22
CA VAL A 88 -14.64 0.86 -6.30
C VAL A 88 -15.46 -0.39 -6.54
N ALA A 89 -14.83 -1.55 -6.72
CA ALA A 89 -15.51 -2.84 -6.86
C ALA A 89 -16.51 -3.08 -5.73
N TYR A 90 -16.11 -2.78 -4.49
CA TYR A 90 -16.95 -2.90 -3.31
C TYR A 90 -18.20 -2.01 -3.40
N ARG A 91 -18.04 -0.74 -3.77
CA ARG A 91 -19.16 0.22 -3.91
C ARG A 91 -20.09 -0.15 -5.06
N MET A 92 -19.54 -0.60 -6.19
CA MET A 92 -20.31 -0.98 -7.37
C MET A 92 -21.28 -2.13 -7.12
N LYS A 93 -20.98 -3.03 -6.18
CA LYS A 93 -21.93 -4.09 -5.76
C LYS A 93 -23.27 -3.52 -5.28
N ALA A 94 -23.24 -2.40 -4.55
CA ALA A 94 -24.46 -1.78 -4.03
C ALA A 94 -25.39 -1.25 -5.15
N PHE A 95 -24.86 -1.05 -6.36
CA PHE A 95 -25.64 -0.64 -7.54
C PHE A 95 -26.20 -1.82 -8.36
N GLY A 96 -26.03 -3.06 -7.88
CA GLY A 96 -26.58 -4.26 -8.53
C GLY A 96 -25.75 -4.76 -9.73
N ILE A 97 -24.46 -4.45 -9.79
CA ILE A 97 -23.52 -5.08 -10.73
C ILE A 97 -23.53 -6.60 -10.52
N SER A 98 -23.73 -7.35 -11.60
CA SER A 98 -23.85 -8.82 -11.55
C SER A 98 -22.49 -9.51 -11.56
N ARG A 99 -21.49 -8.91 -12.22
CA ARG A 99 -20.18 -9.52 -12.39
C ARG A 99 -19.07 -8.48 -12.30
N ILE A 100 -18.01 -8.83 -11.58
CA ILE A 100 -16.79 -8.02 -11.46
C ILE A 100 -15.65 -8.86 -12.02
N ILE A 101 -15.03 -8.40 -13.10
CA ILE A 101 -13.83 -9.01 -13.66
C ILE A 101 -12.67 -8.04 -13.55
N TYR A 102 -11.45 -8.54 -13.43
CA TYR A 102 -10.27 -7.69 -13.35
C TYR A 102 -9.08 -8.27 -14.09
N SER A 103 -8.17 -7.39 -14.50
CA SER A 103 -6.90 -7.77 -15.11
C SER A 103 -5.74 -7.09 -14.38
N GLY A 104 -4.63 -7.80 -14.25
CA GLY A 104 -3.46 -7.32 -13.53
C GLY A 104 -2.32 -8.34 -13.54
N ARG A 105 -1.16 -7.93 -13.01
CA ARG A 105 0.07 -8.76 -13.05
C ARG A 105 0.06 -9.96 -12.09
N LYS A 106 -0.76 -9.90 -11.03
CA LYS A 106 -0.81 -10.91 -9.97
C LYS A 106 -2.27 -11.16 -9.57
N ARG A 107 -2.60 -12.44 -9.36
CA ARG A 107 -3.88 -12.88 -8.80
C ARG A 107 -4.03 -12.41 -7.36
N LYS A 108 -5.27 -12.12 -6.94
CA LYS A 108 -5.62 -11.61 -5.60
C LYS A 108 -6.75 -12.44 -4.95
N PRO A 109 -6.47 -13.65 -4.44
CA PRO A 109 -7.49 -14.55 -3.90
C PRO A 109 -8.37 -13.91 -2.81
N GLU A 110 -7.79 -13.18 -1.86
CA GLU A 110 -8.56 -12.51 -0.79
C GLU A 110 -9.55 -11.45 -1.33
N ALA A 111 -9.16 -10.74 -2.40
CA ALA A 111 -10.02 -9.75 -3.04
C ALA A 111 -11.10 -10.43 -3.89
N GLU A 112 -10.76 -11.52 -4.58
CA GLU A 112 -11.70 -12.35 -5.35
C GLU A 112 -12.82 -12.89 -4.45
N ASP A 113 -12.47 -13.48 -3.30
CA ASP A 113 -13.45 -14.02 -2.36
C ASP A 113 -14.37 -12.93 -1.80
N LYS A 114 -13.79 -11.80 -1.35
CA LYS A 114 -14.55 -10.68 -0.77
C LYS A 114 -15.46 -10.00 -1.81
N LEU A 115 -14.95 -9.82 -3.02
CA LEU A 115 -15.59 -9.04 -4.07
C LEU A 115 -16.35 -9.90 -5.07
N ASN A 116 -16.33 -11.23 -4.93
CA ASN A 116 -16.80 -12.15 -5.98
C ASN A 116 -16.26 -11.73 -7.35
N ALA A 117 -14.96 -11.40 -7.38
CA ALA A 117 -14.29 -10.87 -8.56
C ALA A 117 -13.49 -11.99 -9.25
N GLU A 118 -13.34 -11.89 -10.57
CA GLU A 118 -12.67 -12.91 -11.39
C GLU A 118 -11.45 -12.31 -12.11
N LEU A 119 -10.29 -12.98 -11.99
CA LEU A 119 -9.11 -12.62 -12.78
C LEU A 119 -9.29 -13.12 -14.22
N VAL A 120 -9.22 -12.21 -15.19
CA VAL A 120 -9.29 -12.52 -16.62
C VAL A 120 -8.11 -11.91 -17.38
N SER A 121 -7.87 -12.37 -18.61
CA SER A 121 -6.91 -11.70 -19.51
C SER A 121 -7.39 -10.28 -19.83
N PHE A 122 -6.46 -9.42 -20.25
CA PHE A 122 -6.81 -8.05 -20.63
C PHE A 122 -7.82 -8.03 -21.80
N ASP A 123 -7.63 -8.89 -22.80
CA ASP A 123 -8.55 -8.98 -23.95
C ASP A 123 -9.95 -9.45 -23.54
N MET A 124 -10.05 -10.45 -22.66
CA MET A 124 -11.34 -10.88 -22.13
C MET A 124 -12.01 -9.79 -21.29
N LEU A 125 -11.23 -9.04 -20.51
CA LEU A 125 -11.75 -7.90 -19.76
C LEU A 125 -12.41 -6.89 -20.69
N LEU A 126 -11.73 -6.50 -21.76
CA LEU A 126 -12.27 -5.53 -22.72
C LEU A 126 -13.49 -6.08 -23.46
N ALA A 127 -13.50 -7.36 -23.80
CA ALA A 127 -14.59 -7.99 -24.55
C ALA A 127 -15.86 -8.22 -23.72
N GLU A 128 -15.73 -8.50 -22.42
CA GLU A 128 -16.85 -8.94 -21.57
C GLU A 128 -17.40 -7.85 -20.64
N SER A 129 -16.77 -6.68 -20.59
CA SER A 129 -17.19 -5.58 -19.70
C SER A 129 -18.18 -4.64 -20.37
N ASP A 130 -19.26 -4.29 -19.67
CA ASP A 130 -20.11 -3.15 -20.02
C ASP A 130 -19.43 -1.82 -19.65
N TYR A 131 -18.64 -1.83 -18.57
CA TYR A 131 -17.87 -0.67 -18.10
C TYR A 131 -16.44 -1.09 -17.80
N VAL A 132 -15.47 -0.37 -18.35
CA VAL A 132 -14.04 -0.57 -18.06
C VAL A 132 -13.54 0.58 -17.20
N ILE A 133 -12.95 0.25 -16.06
CA ILE A 133 -12.37 1.21 -15.11
C ILE A 133 -10.88 0.91 -14.97
N VAL A 134 -10.05 1.93 -15.15
CA VAL A 134 -8.59 1.78 -15.20
C VAL A 134 -7.93 2.38 -13.96
N PHE A 135 -7.25 1.54 -13.20
CA PHE A 135 -6.47 1.87 -12.00
C PHE A 135 -5.08 1.25 -12.07
N VAL A 136 -4.21 1.74 -12.95
CA VAL A 136 -2.81 1.32 -12.95
C VAL A 136 -2.00 2.40 -12.25
N ASN A 137 -1.46 2.08 -11.06
CA ASN A 137 -0.53 2.93 -10.30
C ASN A 137 -0.96 4.40 -10.16
N SER A 138 -1.98 4.66 -9.35
CA SER A 138 -2.48 6.02 -9.08
C SER A 138 -3.06 6.73 -10.31
N ALA A 139 -3.42 5.98 -11.37
CA ALA A 139 -4.07 6.43 -12.60
C ALA A 139 -3.58 7.81 -13.05
N ARG A 140 -2.58 7.84 -13.92
CA ARG A 140 -2.12 9.04 -14.64
C ARG A 140 -2.67 9.02 -16.07
N GLY A 141 -2.78 10.18 -16.72
CA GLY A 141 -3.28 10.29 -18.08
C GLY A 141 -2.50 9.44 -19.10
N GLY A 142 -1.18 9.38 -18.99
CA GLY A 142 -0.30 8.71 -19.97
C GLY A 142 -0.41 7.18 -20.02
N ILE A 143 -1.30 6.57 -19.23
CA ILE A 143 -1.68 5.16 -19.38
C ILE A 143 -2.65 4.96 -20.54
N ILE A 144 -3.48 5.96 -20.80
CA ILE A 144 -4.43 5.97 -21.90
C ILE A 144 -3.80 6.71 -23.07
N ASP A 145 -3.73 6.05 -24.21
CA ASP A 145 -3.49 6.74 -25.48
C ASP A 145 -4.69 7.65 -25.78
N GLN A 146 -4.53 8.95 -25.54
CA GLN A 146 -5.61 9.92 -25.73
C GLN A 146 -6.01 10.08 -27.21
N ASP A 147 -5.10 9.89 -28.15
CA ASP A 147 -5.41 9.91 -29.58
C ASP A 147 -6.20 8.65 -29.97
N GLY A 148 -5.83 7.50 -29.40
CA GLY A 148 -6.62 6.27 -29.50
C GLY A 148 -8.02 6.43 -28.91
N LEU A 149 -8.15 7.10 -27.77
CA LEU A 149 -9.44 7.38 -27.14
C LEU A 149 -10.33 8.31 -27.99
N VAL A 150 -9.73 9.34 -28.60
CA VAL A 150 -10.43 10.21 -29.56
C VAL A 150 -10.98 9.36 -30.70
N LYS A 151 -10.16 8.53 -31.34
CA LYS A 151 -10.61 7.67 -32.44
C LYS A 151 -11.73 6.73 -32.01
N ALA A 152 -11.61 6.10 -30.83
CA ALA A 152 -12.62 5.19 -30.31
C ALA A 152 -13.98 5.88 -30.07
N LEU A 153 -13.97 7.15 -29.64
CA LEU A 153 -15.19 7.96 -29.49
C LEU A 153 -15.77 8.38 -30.84
N GLU A 154 -14.93 8.78 -31.81
CA GLU A 154 -15.38 9.17 -33.15
C GLU A 154 -16.02 8.01 -33.92
N GLU A 155 -15.40 6.84 -33.84
CA GLU A 155 -15.84 5.63 -34.51
C GLU A 155 -16.94 4.88 -33.73
N ASN A 156 -17.37 5.42 -32.59
CA ASN A 156 -18.36 4.82 -31.69
C ASN A 156 -17.98 3.39 -31.23
N LEU A 157 -16.69 3.10 -31.11
CA LEU A 157 -16.19 1.84 -30.55
C LEU A 157 -16.48 1.75 -29.05
N ILE A 158 -16.57 2.90 -28.38
CA ILE A 158 -17.01 3.02 -26.99
C ILE A 158 -18.16 4.03 -26.87
N GLY A 159 -19.07 3.80 -25.94
CA GLY A 159 -20.25 4.66 -25.78
C GLY A 159 -19.96 5.98 -25.07
N SER A 160 -19.00 6.02 -24.15
CA SER A 160 -18.66 7.23 -23.37
C SER A 160 -17.31 7.06 -22.66
N ALA A 161 -16.74 8.17 -22.19
CA ALA A 161 -15.51 8.17 -21.39
C ALA A 161 -15.60 9.16 -20.22
N GLY A 162 -14.98 8.81 -19.10
CA GLY A 162 -14.82 9.68 -17.93
C GLY A 162 -13.37 9.74 -17.51
N LEU A 163 -12.80 10.94 -17.47
CA LEU A 163 -11.38 11.20 -17.19
C LEU A 163 -11.27 12.16 -16.00
N ASP A 164 -10.58 11.75 -14.94
CA ASP A 164 -10.11 12.69 -13.90
C ASP A 164 -8.66 13.13 -14.14
N VAL A 165 -7.90 12.39 -14.96
CA VAL A 165 -6.49 12.65 -15.25
C VAL A 165 -6.26 12.65 -16.74
N THR A 166 -5.29 13.46 -17.19
CA THR A 166 -4.93 13.64 -18.60
C THR A 166 -3.41 13.73 -18.73
N ASP A 167 -2.90 13.57 -19.95
CA ASP A 167 -1.48 13.75 -20.26
C ASP A 167 -1.34 14.47 -21.61
N PRO A 168 -0.74 15.68 -21.65
CA PRO A 168 -0.24 16.46 -20.52
C PRO A 168 -1.37 16.93 -19.59
N GLU A 169 -1.01 17.30 -18.36
CA GLU A 169 -1.90 17.93 -17.40
C GLU A 169 -1.41 19.36 -17.09
N PRO A 170 -2.21 20.42 -17.35
CA PRO A 170 -3.59 20.39 -17.83
C PRO A 170 -3.71 20.02 -19.32
N LEU A 171 -4.82 19.38 -19.68
CA LEU A 171 -5.19 19.15 -21.08
C LEU A 171 -5.41 20.49 -21.79
N SER A 172 -4.98 20.60 -23.05
CA SER A 172 -5.20 21.82 -23.83
C SER A 172 -6.70 22.16 -23.91
N PRO A 173 -7.11 23.44 -23.69
CA PRO A 173 -8.51 23.84 -23.80
C PRO A 173 -9.12 23.60 -25.19
N THR A 174 -8.30 23.49 -26.23
CA THR A 174 -8.73 23.19 -27.60
C THR A 174 -8.64 21.70 -27.94
N HIS A 175 -8.35 20.84 -26.97
CA HIS A 175 -8.22 19.41 -27.20
C HIS A 175 -9.56 18.80 -27.62
N LYS A 176 -9.52 17.92 -28.62
CA LYS A 176 -10.71 17.33 -29.24
C LYS A 176 -11.59 16.54 -28.26
N LEU A 177 -11.01 15.97 -27.20
CA LEU A 177 -11.78 15.28 -26.16
C LEU A 177 -12.89 16.16 -25.54
N TYR A 178 -12.68 17.49 -25.43
CA TYR A 178 -13.69 18.39 -24.89
C TYR A 178 -14.94 18.52 -25.78
N SER A 179 -14.81 18.33 -27.10
CA SER A 179 -15.93 18.46 -28.03
C SER A 179 -16.91 17.28 -27.99
N PHE A 180 -16.52 16.14 -27.42
CA PHE A 180 -17.41 14.99 -27.34
C PHE A 180 -18.43 15.18 -26.19
N PRO A 181 -19.74 15.10 -26.48
CA PRO A 181 -20.79 15.27 -25.48
C PRO A 181 -20.82 14.09 -24.49
N ASN A 182 -20.39 12.91 -24.92
CA ASN A 182 -20.25 11.68 -24.15
C ASN A 182 -18.86 11.50 -23.49
N CYS A 183 -18.04 12.55 -23.40
CA CYS A 183 -16.75 12.54 -22.69
C CYS A 183 -16.76 13.54 -21.52
N LEU A 184 -16.69 13.03 -20.30
CA LEU A 184 -16.53 13.81 -19.07
C LEU A 184 -15.05 13.97 -18.75
N ILE A 185 -14.62 15.19 -18.45
CA ILE A 185 -13.25 15.51 -18.07
C ILE A 185 -13.30 16.36 -16.81
N LEU A 186 -12.62 15.91 -15.77
CA LEU A 186 -12.47 16.60 -14.50
C LEU A 186 -11.00 16.99 -14.30
N PRO A 187 -10.71 18.10 -13.59
CA PRO A 187 -9.36 18.61 -13.45
C PRO A 187 -8.63 17.98 -12.24
N HIS A 188 -8.45 16.65 -12.25
CA HIS A 188 -7.68 15.89 -11.25
C HIS A 188 -8.13 16.13 -9.80
N ILE A 189 -9.42 15.93 -9.57
CA ILE A 189 -10.10 16.16 -8.30
C ILE A 189 -10.42 14.88 -7.53
N GLY A 190 -9.84 13.72 -7.91
CA GLY A 190 -10.07 12.43 -7.25
C GLY A 190 -9.90 12.45 -5.74
N SER A 191 -8.96 13.24 -5.22
CA SER A 191 -8.72 13.38 -3.77
C SER A 191 -9.32 14.64 -3.15
N ALA A 192 -10.12 15.41 -3.90
CA ALA A 192 -10.57 16.75 -3.52
C ALA A 192 -11.82 16.75 -2.63
N THR A 193 -11.76 16.07 -1.48
CA THR A 193 -12.71 16.28 -0.37
C THR A 193 -12.01 16.98 0.78
N LEU A 194 -12.74 17.75 1.60
CA LEU A 194 -12.15 18.46 2.74
C LEU A 194 -11.45 17.50 3.70
N GLU A 195 -12.11 16.39 4.05
CA GLU A 195 -11.61 15.38 4.97
C GLU A 195 -10.35 14.68 4.43
N THR A 196 -10.28 14.50 3.11
CA THR A 196 -9.11 13.90 2.46
C THR A 196 -7.96 14.89 2.39
N ARG A 197 -8.22 16.15 2.01
CA ARG A 197 -7.21 17.20 1.91
C ARG A 197 -6.62 17.54 3.28
N GLU A 198 -7.45 17.62 4.32
CA GLU A 198 -6.99 17.85 5.71
C GLU A 198 -6.10 16.71 6.19
N ARG A 199 -6.50 15.45 5.97
CA ARG A 199 -5.66 14.30 6.33
C ARG A 199 -4.35 14.28 5.55
N MET A 200 -4.37 14.52 4.24
CA MET A 200 -3.16 14.61 3.42
C MET A 200 -2.23 15.74 3.90
N ALA A 201 -2.80 16.89 4.28
CA ALA A 201 -2.05 18.03 4.81
C ALA A 201 -1.40 17.68 6.16
N SER A 202 -2.16 17.09 7.09
CA SER A 202 -1.64 16.62 8.37
C SER A 202 -0.50 15.62 8.18
N MET A 203 -0.70 14.58 7.35
CA MET A 203 0.34 13.59 7.08
C MET A 203 1.60 14.21 6.45
N SER A 204 1.43 15.19 5.56
CA SER A 204 2.55 15.85 4.91
C SER A 204 3.31 16.75 5.90
N LEU A 205 2.59 17.44 6.78
CA LEU A 205 3.19 18.20 7.87
C LEU A 205 3.97 17.27 8.81
N ASP A 206 3.40 16.13 9.21
CA ASP A 206 4.06 15.15 10.06
C ASP A 206 5.36 14.61 9.41
N ASN A 207 5.33 14.35 8.09
CA ASN A 207 6.53 13.99 7.32
C ASN A 207 7.60 15.09 7.34
N VAL A 208 7.22 16.34 7.11
CA VAL A 208 8.16 17.46 7.11
C VAL A 208 8.75 17.68 8.51
N LEU A 209 7.92 17.67 9.55
CA LEU A 209 8.37 17.80 10.93
C LEU A 209 9.32 16.66 11.33
N ALA A 210 9.03 15.43 10.91
CA ALA A 210 9.95 14.31 11.16
C ALA A 210 11.29 14.52 10.46
N ALA A 211 11.29 14.87 9.17
CA ALA A 211 12.51 15.14 8.43
C ALA A 211 13.34 16.28 9.05
N LEU A 212 12.71 17.38 9.45
CA LEU A 212 13.39 18.53 10.08
C LEU A 212 14.01 18.20 11.44
N ASN A 213 13.44 17.25 12.16
CA ASN A 213 13.92 16.81 13.46
C ASN A 213 14.87 15.60 13.36
N ASN A 214 15.32 15.23 12.16
CA ASN A 214 16.10 14.01 11.88
C ASN A 214 15.43 12.73 12.44
N GLN A 215 14.10 12.72 12.46
CA GLN A 215 13.29 11.57 12.86
C GLN A 215 12.91 10.76 11.61
N PRO A 216 12.70 9.45 11.74
CA PRO A 216 12.12 8.64 10.68
C PRO A 216 10.76 9.19 10.25
N LEU A 217 10.50 9.22 8.94
CA LEU A 217 9.20 9.68 8.42
C LEU A 217 8.05 8.80 8.99
N PRO A 218 6.96 9.40 9.47
CA PRO A 218 5.80 8.67 9.99
C PRO A 218 5.13 7.84 8.89
N PHE A 219 4.29 6.88 9.30
CA PHE A 219 3.75 5.74 8.51
C PHE A 219 4.65 4.49 8.51
N SER A 220 5.41 4.34 9.59
CA SER A 220 6.11 3.10 9.95
C SER A 220 5.15 2.04 10.49
N ILE A 221 5.56 0.76 10.46
CA ILE A 221 4.83 -0.34 11.13
C ILE A 221 4.56 0.00 12.61
N ASN A 222 5.45 0.76 13.26
CA ASN A 222 5.24 1.19 14.63
C ASN A 222 4.02 2.11 14.80
N ASP A 223 3.77 3.05 13.90
CA ASP A 223 2.65 3.99 14.05
C ASP A 223 1.31 3.30 13.86
N LYS A 224 1.25 2.32 12.95
CA LYS A 224 0.07 1.50 12.68
C LYS A 224 -0.33 0.62 13.87
N TYR A 225 0.67 0.04 14.55
CA TYR A 225 0.43 -0.98 15.58
C TYR A 225 0.73 -0.54 17.01
N ARG A 226 1.35 0.63 17.20
CA ARG A 226 1.78 1.21 18.49
C ARG A 226 2.58 0.21 19.33
N ILE A 227 3.60 -0.39 18.70
CA ILE A 227 4.36 -1.53 19.24
C ILE A 227 5.55 -1.14 20.12
N ILE A 228 5.92 0.14 20.15
CA ILE A 228 6.99 0.69 21.02
C ILE A 228 6.40 1.73 21.99
N ARG A 229 6.75 1.59 23.27
CA ARG A 229 6.32 2.46 24.39
C ARG A 229 7.51 2.87 25.27
N GLN A 230 7.31 3.89 26.11
CA GLN A 230 8.38 4.52 26.91
C GLN A 230 9.20 3.60 27.81
N ASN A 231 8.67 2.48 28.30
CA ASN A 231 9.39 1.59 29.22
C ASN A 231 9.71 0.23 28.57
N ASP A 232 9.65 0.16 27.25
CA ASP A 232 9.86 -1.08 26.53
C ASP A 232 11.33 -1.47 26.47
N VAL A 233 11.55 -2.79 26.46
CA VAL A 233 12.83 -3.38 26.02
C VAL A 233 12.66 -3.77 24.56
N VAL A 234 13.43 -3.15 23.67
CA VAL A 234 13.37 -3.32 22.22
C VAL A 234 14.69 -3.89 21.73
N ILE A 235 14.61 -4.99 20.98
CA ILE A 235 15.76 -5.62 20.32
C ILE A 235 15.58 -5.53 18.81
N ASP A 236 16.54 -4.92 18.14
CA ASP A 236 16.57 -4.72 16.69
C ASP A 236 17.66 -5.58 16.04
N CYS A 237 17.25 -6.68 15.41
CA CYS A 237 18.11 -7.66 14.76
C CYS A 237 18.28 -7.31 13.27
N GLY A 238 19.47 -6.88 12.86
CA GLY A 238 19.68 -6.28 11.54
C GLY A 238 19.47 -4.76 11.59
N ALA A 239 20.16 -4.11 12.52
CA ALA A 239 19.96 -2.71 12.84
C ALA A 239 20.49 -1.74 11.77
N ALA A 240 21.41 -2.13 10.88
CA ALA A 240 21.98 -1.21 9.90
C ALA A 240 20.96 -0.85 8.80
N PRO A 241 20.80 0.44 8.44
CA PRO A 241 21.63 1.59 8.83
C PRO A 241 21.21 2.30 10.14
N GLY A 242 20.15 1.85 10.81
CA GLY A 242 19.73 2.35 12.12
C GLY A 242 18.22 2.51 12.28
N GLY A 243 17.42 2.24 11.25
CA GLY A 243 16.02 2.70 11.17
C GLY A 243 15.14 2.30 12.36
N TRP A 244 15.03 1.01 12.67
CA TRP A 244 14.23 0.52 13.80
C TRP A 244 14.82 0.93 15.15
N THR A 245 16.15 0.86 15.28
CA THR A 245 16.87 1.28 16.48
C THR A 245 16.65 2.77 16.79
N GLN A 246 16.64 3.65 15.78
CA GLN A 246 16.35 5.09 15.94
C GLN A 246 14.91 5.32 16.41
N VAL A 247 13.92 4.73 15.73
CA VAL A 247 12.51 4.81 16.15
C VAL A 247 12.32 4.35 17.60
N ALA A 248 13.02 3.28 17.99
CA ALA A 248 12.96 2.76 19.34
C ALA A 248 13.63 3.71 20.34
N ALA A 249 14.83 4.19 20.05
CA ALA A 249 15.60 5.05 20.94
C ALA A 249 14.91 6.40 21.24
N GLU A 250 14.15 6.92 20.29
CA GLU A 250 13.36 8.15 20.44
C GLU A 250 12.14 7.96 21.37
N LYS A 251 11.51 6.78 21.32
CA LYS A 251 10.26 6.51 22.04
C LYS A 251 10.47 5.91 23.41
N VAL A 252 11.54 5.14 23.57
CA VAL A 252 11.89 4.45 24.81
C VAL A 252 12.63 5.43 25.71
N SER A 253 12.16 5.63 26.94
CA SER A 253 12.82 6.45 27.95
C SER A 253 14.04 5.74 28.56
N GLU A 254 14.81 6.43 29.39
CA GLU A 254 15.96 5.88 30.12
C GLU A 254 15.63 4.66 31.00
N LYS A 255 14.35 4.46 31.35
CA LYS A 255 13.87 3.27 32.09
C LYS A 255 13.69 2.04 31.20
N GLY A 256 13.57 2.23 29.90
CA GLY A 256 13.51 1.16 28.92
C GLY A 256 14.90 0.64 28.54
N LEU A 257 15.00 -0.01 27.39
CA LEU A 257 16.28 -0.46 26.83
C LEU A 257 16.13 -0.67 25.33
N VAL A 258 17.05 -0.13 24.54
CA VAL A 258 17.12 -0.38 23.09
C VAL A 258 18.46 -1.01 22.78
N ILE A 259 18.44 -2.18 22.13
CA ILE A 259 19.65 -2.86 21.65
C ILE A 259 19.51 -3.07 20.15
N GLY A 260 20.40 -2.46 19.36
CA GLY A 260 20.57 -2.72 17.94
C GLY A 260 21.76 -3.64 17.70
N VAL A 261 21.59 -4.63 16.82
CA VAL A 261 22.66 -5.54 16.41
C VAL A 261 22.72 -5.65 14.90
N ASP A 262 23.89 -5.50 14.31
CA ASP A 262 24.09 -5.71 12.88
C ASP A 262 25.48 -6.27 12.54
N LEU A 263 25.59 -6.95 11.41
CA LEU A 263 26.87 -7.39 10.85
C LEU A 263 27.73 -6.17 10.45
N LEU A 264 27.09 -5.15 9.91
CA LEU A 264 27.70 -3.89 9.50
C LEU A 264 27.81 -2.93 10.70
N PRO A 265 28.78 -2.01 10.67
CA PRO A 265 28.81 -0.93 11.67
C PRO A 265 27.56 -0.05 11.53
N VAL A 266 27.01 0.36 12.66
CA VAL A 266 25.90 1.33 12.76
C VAL A 266 26.44 2.56 13.47
N ASP A 267 26.14 3.75 12.96
CA ASP A 267 26.54 5.00 13.61
C ASP A 267 25.94 5.08 15.03
N PRO A 268 26.65 5.70 16.00
CA PRO A 268 26.14 5.83 17.37
C PRO A 268 24.75 6.47 17.42
N ILE A 269 23.79 5.77 18.03
CA ILE A 269 22.43 6.26 18.26
C ILE A 269 22.29 6.56 19.77
N PRO A 270 22.01 7.82 20.16
CA PRO A 270 21.76 8.16 21.56
C PRO A 270 20.66 7.28 22.15
N ASN A 271 20.80 6.85 23.40
CA ASN A 271 19.82 5.99 24.10
C ASN A 271 19.62 4.58 23.48
N ALA A 272 20.57 4.12 22.65
CA ALA A 272 20.63 2.74 22.17
C ALA A 272 22.01 2.11 22.40
N LEU A 273 22.02 0.81 22.68
CA LEU A 273 23.23 -0.01 22.73
C LEU A 273 23.43 -0.70 21.38
N LEU A 274 24.57 -0.47 20.73
CA LEU A 274 24.88 -1.06 19.43
C LEU A 274 25.90 -2.19 19.58
N ILE A 275 25.58 -3.35 18.99
CA ILE A 275 26.45 -4.53 18.94
C ILE A 275 26.76 -4.83 17.49
N GLN A 276 28.04 -4.72 17.11
CA GLN A 276 28.48 -5.19 15.81
C GLN A 276 28.78 -6.70 15.86
N GLY A 277 28.06 -7.49 15.06
CA GLY A 277 28.28 -8.92 14.95
C GLY A 277 27.22 -9.61 14.10
N ASN A 278 27.56 -10.81 13.61
CA ASN A 278 26.61 -11.64 12.88
C ASN A 278 25.57 -12.22 13.85
N PHE A 279 24.32 -11.76 13.76
CA PHE A 279 23.22 -12.22 14.61
C PHE A 279 22.99 -13.75 14.60
N LEU A 280 23.37 -14.44 13.52
CA LEU A 280 23.27 -15.90 13.43
C LEU A 280 24.32 -16.64 14.29
N LYS A 281 25.32 -15.93 14.81
CA LYS A 281 26.34 -16.51 15.70
C LYS A 281 25.88 -16.45 17.15
N ALA A 282 26.04 -17.57 17.85
CA ALA A 282 25.71 -17.68 19.28
C ALA A 282 26.46 -16.68 20.16
N SER A 283 27.69 -16.30 19.79
CA SER A 283 28.47 -15.27 20.49
C SER A 283 27.78 -13.89 20.44
N THR A 284 27.25 -13.50 19.28
CA THR A 284 26.53 -12.24 19.11
C THR A 284 25.21 -12.26 19.88
N GLN A 285 24.45 -13.36 19.81
CA GLN A 285 23.23 -13.49 20.62
C GLN A 285 23.52 -13.46 22.12
N ARG A 286 24.66 -14.03 22.56
CA ARG A 286 25.13 -13.97 23.97
C ARG A 286 25.40 -12.54 24.42
N ALA A 287 26.04 -11.73 23.58
CA ALA A 287 26.24 -10.31 23.88
C ALA A 287 24.91 -9.57 24.08
N ILE A 288 23.87 -9.90 23.31
CA ILE A 288 22.54 -9.32 23.50
C ILE A 288 21.95 -9.78 24.85
N TYR A 289 22.02 -11.08 25.20
CA TYR A 289 21.53 -11.59 26.48
C TYR A 289 22.21 -10.91 27.69
N GLU A 290 23.53 -10.68 27.61
CA GLU A 290 24.29 -9.98 28.64
C GLU A 290 23.80 -8.53 28.83
N LYS A 291 23.49 -7.84 27.73
CA LYS A 291 23.00 -6.45 27.76
C LYS A 291 21.53 -6.33 28.18
N ILE A 292 20.70 -7.32 27.85
CA ILE A 292 19.30 -7.38 28.30
C ILE A 292 19.20 -7.53 29.83
N ASP A 293 20.22 -8.11 30.46
CA ASP A 293 20.33 -8.31 31.92
C ASP A 293 19.04 -8.86 32.56
N LYS A 294 18.64 -10.06 32.11
CA LYS A 294 17.46 -10.81 32.59
C LYS A 294 16.10 -10.14 32.35
N ARG A 295 16.05 -8.91 31.81
CA ARG A 295 14.80 -8.28 31.40
C ARG A 295 14.17 -9.10 30.26
N LYS A 296 12.84 -8.98 30.10
CA LYS A 296 12.14 -9.56 28.95
C LYS A 296 11.85 -8.48 27.93
N ALA A 297 12.02 -8.82 26.65
CA ALA A 297 11.77 -7.93 25.53
C ALA A 297 10.27 -7.70 25.32
N ASN A 298 9.89 -6.45 25.08
CA ASN A 298 8.55 -6.06 24.66
C ASN A 298 8.40 -6.20 23.14
N LEU A 299 9.49 -5.92 22.42
CA LEU A 299 9.58 -6.02 20.97
C LEU A 299 10.91 -6.68 20.58
N VAL A 300 10.82 -7.66 19.69
CA VAL A 300 11.95 -8.10 18.86
C VAL A 300 11.59 -7.80 17.41
N CYS A 301 12.31 -6.89 16.78
CA CYS A 301 12.19 -6.61 15.36
C CYS A 301 13.41 -7.14 14.61
N SER A 302 13.22 -7.58 13.37
CA SER A 302 14.28 -8.06 12.52
C SER A 302 14.16 -7.48 11.12
N ASP A 303 15.10 -6.62 10.73
CA ASP A 303 15.22 -6.09 9.37
C ASP A 303 16.41 -6.70 8.60
N MET A 304 16.91 -7.85 9.07
CA MET A 304 17.96 -8.59 8.36
C MET A 304 17.56 -8.92 6.92
N ALA A 305 18.52 -8.80 6.01
CA ALA A 305 18.40 -9.24 4.62
C ALA A 305 19.53 -10.24 4.30
N PRO A 306 19.26 -11.28 3.50
CA PRO A 306 20.31 -12.20 3.09
C PRO A 306 21.24 -11.54 2.06
N SER A 307 22.43 -12.10 1.88
CA SER A 307 23.24 -11.79 0.70
C SER A 307 22.50 -12.31 -0.55
N PHE A 308 22.08 -11.37 -1.39
CA PHE A 308 21.31 -11.66 -2.59
C PHE A 308 22.15 -12.41 -3.63
N THR A 309 21.57 -13.48 -4.16
CA THR A 309 22.13 -14.30 -5.24
C THR A 309 21.59 -13.92 -6.60
N GLY A 310 20.47 -13.18 -6.63
CA GLY A 310 19.71 -12.92 -7.85
C GLY A 310 18.78 -14.08 -8.23
N ASN A 311 18.83 -15.21 -7.51
CA ASN A 311 17.87 -16.29 -7.62
C ASN A 311 16.76 -16.09 -6.57
N HIS A 312 15.56 -15.76 -7.04
CA HIS A 312 14.42 -15.45 -6.19
C HIS A 312 14.08 -16.54 -5.18
N LEU A 313 14.14 -17.82 -5.57
CA LEU A 313 13.83 -18.93 -4.66
C LEU A 313 14.90 -19.09 -3.58
N ALA A 314 16.18 -18.96 -3.95
CA ALA A 314 17.28 -19.04 -3.00
C ALA A 314 17.28 -17.85 -2.04
N ASP A 315 17.03 -16.64 -2.55
CA ASP A 315 16.96 -15.42 -1.73
C ASP A 315 15.77 -15.46 -0.77
N HIS A 316 14.62 -15.98 -1.23
CA HIS A 316 13.48 -16.27 -0.37
C HIS A 316 13.83 -17.24 0.76
N ALA A 317 14.38 -18.42 0.43
CA ALA A 317 14.73 -19.43 1.42
C ALA A 317 15.71 -18.89 2.48
N ARG A 318 16.73 -18.14 2.05
CA ARG A 318 17.68 -17.48 2.96
C ARG A 318 17.01 -16.42 3.84
N SER A 319 16.07 -15.64 3.30
CA SER A 319 15.31 -14.69 4.13
C SER A 319 14.45 -15.38 5.19
N MET A 320 13.92 -16.57 4.88
CA MET A 320 13.16 -17.37 5.84
C MET A 320 14.05 -17.94 6.95
N GLU A 321 15.29 -18.34 6.65
CA GLU A 321 16.27 -18.75 7.67
C GLU A 321 16.57 -17.62 8.67
N LEU A 322 16.67 -16.37 8.18
CA LEU A 322 16.84 -15.20 9.04
C LEU A 322 15.63 -14.97 9.95
N CYS A 323 14.42 -15.09 9.39
CA CYS A 323 13.16 -15.03 10.15
C CYS A 323 13.09 -16.10 11.24
N GLU A 324 13.45 -17.35 10.92
CA GLU A 324 13.48 -18.46 11.86
C GLU A 324 14.50 -18.25 12.98
N SER A 325 15.69 -17.75 12.65
CA SER A 325 16.70 -17.40 13.66
C SER A 325 16.23 -16.30 14.60
N ALA A 326 15.63 -15.23 14.04
CA ALA A 326 15.07 -14.13 14.81
C ALA A 326 13.91 -14.59 15.71
N LEU A 327 13.03 -15.46 15.21
CA LEU A 327 11.91 -16.01 15.99
C LEU A 327 12.43 -16.91 17.13
N ALA A 328 13.39 -17.80 16.85
CA ALA A 328 13.97 -18.68 17.88
C ALA A 328 14.67 -17.89 19.00
N PHE A 329 15.27 -16.74 18.67
CA PHE A 329 15.77 -15.79 19.66
C PHE A 329 14.62 -15.11 20.41
N ALA A 330 13.61 -14.61 19.68
CA ALA A 330 12.45 -13.93 20.24
C ALA A 330 11.68 -14.79 21.25
N GLU A 331 11.51 -16.08 20.99
CA GLU A 331 10.84 -17.03 21.90
C GLU A 331 11.50 -17.09 23.29
N LYS A 332 12.82 -16.86 23.37
CA LYS A 332 13.61 -16.89 24.62
C LYS A 332 13.52 -15.56 25.38
N VAL A 333 13.45 -14.44 24.68
CA VAL A 333 13.54 -13.10 25.29
C VAL A 333 12.20 -12.39 25.44
N LEU A 334 11.20 -12.69 24.60
CA LEU A 334 9.93 -11.98 24.61
C LEU A 334 9.17 -12.22 25.92
N LYS A 335 8.55 -11.15 26.43
CA LYS A 335 7.61 -11.23 27.53
C LYS A 335 6.25 -11.75 27.06
N PRO A 336 5.42 -12.30 27.97
CA PRO A 336 4.01 -12.56 27.69
C PRO A 336 3.33 -11.30 27.13
N GLY A 337 2.63 -11.42 26.00
CA GLY A 337 2.00 -10.30 25.32
C GLY A 337 2.95 -9.44 24.45
N GLY A 338 4.23 -9.80 24.36
CA GLY A 338 5.22 -9.11 23.52
C GLY A 338 4.93 -9.20 22.02
N THR A 339 5.68 -8.43 21.23
CA THR A 339 5.55 -8.32 19.78
C THR A 339 6.80 -8.81 19.06
N PHE A 340 6.61 -9.49 17.93
CA PHE A 340 7.67 -9.87 17.01
C PHE A 340 7.40 -9.26 15.63
N VAL A 341 8.42 -8.65 15.03
CA VAL A 341 8.38 -8.13 13.65
C VAL A 341 9.56 -8.70 12.87
N ALA A 342 9.35 -9.18 11.64
CA ALA A 342 10.45 -9.69 10.83
C ALA A 342 10.25 -9.45 9.33
N LYS A 343 11.27 -8.91 8.67
CA LYS A 343 11.37 -8.78 7.22
C LYS A 343 11.59 -10.16 6.58
N PHE A 344 10.87 -10.43 5.51
CA PHE A 344 11.07 -11.58 4.65
C PHE A 344 10.94 -11.18 3.17
N LEU A 345 11.46 -12.01 2.28
CA LEU A 345 11.19 -11.93 0.85
C LEU A 345 10.11 -12.96 0.52
N MET A 346 9.09 -12.58 -0.24
CA MET A 346 8.00 -13.46 -0.69
C MET A 346 8.53 -14.51 -1.65
N GLY A 347 8.07 -15.76 -1.52
CA GLY A 347 8.48 -16.84 -2.42
C GLY A 347 7.76 -18.19 -2.27
N GLY A 348 6.69 -18.25 -1.47
CA GLY A 348 5.78 -19.38 -1.31
C GLY A 348 5.79 -19.99 0.10
N THR A 349 6.94 -20.12 0.75
CA THR A 349 7.05 -20.80 2.06
C THR A 349 6.75 -19.89 3.25
N GLU A 350 6.56 -18.59 3.03
CA GLU A 350 6.15 -17.62 4.07
C GLU A 350 4.81 -18.01 4.75
N VAL A 351 3.98 -18.81 4.08
CA VAL A 351 2.68 -19.28 4.60
C VAL A 351 2.87 -20.24 5.78
N GLU A 352 3.86 -21.12 5.71
CA GLU A 352 4.16 -22.08 6.78
C GLU A 352 4.71 -21.38 8.01
N PHE A 353 5.64 -20.44 7.80
CA PHE A 353 6.15 -19.60 8.87
C PHE A 353 5.06 -18.74 9.51
N ARG A 354 4.14 -18.18 8.70
CA ARG A 354 2.96 -17.46 9.22
C ARG A 354 2.09 -18.36 10.09
N ARG A 355 1.84 -19.61 9.69
CA ARG A 355 1.09 -20.58 10.51
C ARG A 355 1.80 -20.86 11.83
N LYS A 356 3.13 -21.01 11.81
CA LYS A 356 3.94 -21.13 13.03
C LYS A 356 3.78 -19.91 13.94
N LEU A 357 3.84 -18.69 13.40
CA LEU A 357 3.58 -17.48 14.20
C LEU A 357 2.16 -17.47 14.80
N GLN A 358 1.15 -17.97 14.09
CA GLN A 358 -0.23 -18.00 14.59
C GLN A 358 -0.42 -18.94 15.79
N THR A 359 0.40 -19.97 15.94
CA THR A 359 0.38 -20.82 17.14
C THR A 359 0.98 -20.09 18.34
N LEU A 360 2.01 -19.27 18.12
CA LEU A 360 2.78 -18.58 19.16
C LEU A 360 2.23 -17.19 19.54
N PHE A 361 1.49 -16.54 18.66
CA PHE A 361 1.01 -15.16 18.87
C PHE A 361 -0.52 -15.08 18.75
N THR A 362 -1.11 -14.08 19.40
CA THR A 362 -2.56 -13.86 19.42
C THR A 362 -3.06 -13.36 18.07
N LYS A 363 -2.28 -12.50 17.42
CA LYS A 363 -2.63 -11.93 16.11
C LYS A 363 -1.39 -11.85 15.24
N VAL A 364 -1.50 -12.30 14.00
CA VAL A 364 -0.42 -12.25 13.01
C VAL A 364 -0.92 -11.55 11.75
N LYS A 365 -0.20 -10.51 11.33
CA LYS A 365 -0.43 -9.76 10.10
C LYS A 365 0.81 -9.81 9.22
N THR A 366 0.59 -9.66 7.93
CA THR A 366 1.65 -9.45 6.96
C THR A 366 1.49 -8.04 6.44
N GLU A 367 2.51 -7.22 6.65
CA GLU A 367 2.58 -5.86 6.16
C GLU A 367 3.53 -5.81 4.96
N LYS A 368 3.27 -4.89 4.04
CA LYS A 368 4.24 -4.57 3.00
C LYS A 368 4.66 -3.13 3.23
N PRO A 369 5.97 -2.83 3.35
CA PRO A 369 6.40 -1.45 3.53
C PRO A 369 5.99 -0.68 2.27
N ASP A 370 5.24 0.40 2.46
CA ASP A 370 4.62 1.15 1.37
C ASP A 370 5.66 1.85 0.46
N ALA A 371 6.91 1.98 0.95
CA ALA A 371 8.08 2.51 0.23
C ALA A 371 8.74 1.48 -0.71
N SER A 372 8.22 0.25 -0.81
CA SER A 372 8.82 -0.81 -1.62
C SER A 372 8.42 -0.72 -3.10
N ARG A 373 9.41 -0.86 -3.99
CA ARG A 373 9.24 -0.84 -5.46
C ARG A 373 8.15 -1.84 -5.89
N LYS A 374 7.47 -1.61 -7.02
CA LYS A 374 6.46 -2.55 -7.60
C LYS A 374 6.96 -3.99 -7.83
N GLN A 375 8.28 -4.20 -7.94
CA GLN A 375 8.93 -5.50 -8.07
C GLN A 375 9.45 -6.06 -6.73
N SER A 376 9.40 -5.28 -5.65
CA SER A 376 9.91 -5.72 -4.36
C SER A 376 9.07 -6.87 -3.84
N THR A 377 9.74 -7.96 -3.55
CA THR A 377 9.22 -9.15 -2.89
C THR A 377 9.25 -9.00 -1.38
N GLU A 378 9.68 -7.85 -0.86
CA GLU A 378 9.78 -7.62 0.57
C GLU A 378 8.42 -7.52 1.26
N GLY A 379 8.30 -8.14 2.42
CA GLY A 379 7.20 -8.00 3.36
C GLY A 379 7.68 -8.12 4.80
N PHE A 380 6.82 -7.76 5.74
CA PHE A 380 7.05 -7.91 7.17
C PHE A 380 5.97 -8.78 7.80
N PHE A 381 6.38 -9.73 8.63
CA PHE A 381 5.47 -10.30 9.62
C PHE A 381 5.34 -9.35 10.80
N VAL A 382 4.10 -9.13 11.26
CA VAL A 382 3.79 -8.41 12.49
C VAL A 382 2.97 -9.33 13.38
N ALA A 383 3.62 -9.92 14.38
CA ALA A 383 3.03 -10.89 15.29
C ALA A 383 2.88 -10.29 16.68
N LEU A 384 1.63 -10.10 17.11
CA LEU A 384 1.23 -9.39 18.32
C LEU A 384 0.73 -10.35 19.39
N GLY A 385 1.10 -10.08 20.64
CA GLY A 385 0.59 -10.79 21.79
C GLY A 385 1.17 -12.20 21.92
N TYR A 386 2.47 -12.29 22.17
CA TYR A 386 3.18 -13.55 22.39
C TYR A 386 2.50 -14.38 23.50
N LYS A 387 2.13 -15.62 23.16
CA LYS A 387 1.51 -16.60 24.04
C LYS A 387 2.61 -17.35 24.75
N VAL A 388 2.55 -17.39 26.08
CA VAL A 388 3.47 -18.23 26.86
C VAL A 388 3.14 -19.68 26.54
N SER A 389 4.12 -20.46 26.08
CA SER A 389 3.92 -21.90 26.01
C SER A 389 3.71 -22.41 27.45
N LYS A 390 2.67 -23.21 27.68
CA LYS A 390 2.62 -23.99 28.91
C LYS A 390 3.79 -24.96 28.83
N GLU A 391 4.87 -24.71 29.56
CA GLU A 391 5.95 -25.68 29.68
C GLU A 391 5.34 -27.02 30.09
N LYS A 392 5.53 -28.04 29.25
CA LYS A 392 5.50 -29.43 29.70
C LYS A 392 6.63 -29.55 30.72
N HIS A 393 6.29 -29.37 31.99
CA HIS A 393 7.13 -29.85 33.07
C HIS A 393 7.23 -31.37 32.88
N MET A 394 8.43 -31.82 32.51
CA MET A 394 8.80 -33.23 32.54
C MET A 394 8.75 -33.75 33.97
#